data_AF-A0A120K5G7-F1
#
_entry.id   AF-A0A120K5G7-F1
#
_cell.length_a   1.000
_cell.length_b   1.000
_cell.length_c   1.000
_cell.angle_alpha   90.00
_cell.angle_beta   90.00
_cell.angle_gamma   90.00
#
_symmetry.space_group_name_H-M   'P 1'
#
loop_
_entity.id
_entity.type
_entity.pdbx_description
1 polymer ?
#
loop_
_entity_poly.entity_id
_entity_poly.type
_entity_poly.pdbx_seq_one_letter_code
_entity_poly.pdbx_strand_id
1 'polypeptide(L)'
;MSTPLSRLEEVSRSSRKGSVALQMSSLISEVVELDRTVDQIARYLECLASSKGGCTELNGTSLCSAGCGDAFYMRDGSSLKIWKVGGNALSVVKEPGAFLVSTKSFSLQVDQSSYRARIWGNVISGQLEADQLSKDSQLLLQAARKLLPKVKALLDTLSQCARSQGLKC
;
A
#
# COMPACT_ATOMS: atom_id res chain seq x y z
N MET A 1 8.24 -9.46 -2.76
CA MET A 1 7.64 -8.45 -3.67
C MET A 1 6.36 -9.06 -4.22
N SER A 2 5.26 -8.32 -4.25
CA SER A 2 3.97 -8.88 -4.68
C SER A 2 3.91 -9.06 -6.21
N THR A 3 3.15 -10.06 -6.67
CA THR A 3 2.97 -10.37 -8.10
C THR A 3 2.56 -9.16 -8.96
N PRO A 4 1.66 -8.27 -8.50
CA PRO A 4 1.30 -7.07 -9.27
C PRO A 4 2.46 -6.10 -9.50
N LEU A 5 3.40 -6.00 -8.55
CA LEU A 5 4.57 -5.14 -8.68
C LEU A 5 5.61 -5.72 -9.61
N SER A 6 5.79 -7.05 -9.58
CA SER A 6 6.62 -7.73 -10.57
C SER A 6 6.11 -7.51 -11.99
N ARG A 7 4.79 -7.53 -12.20
CA ARG A 7 4.18 -7.20 -13.49
C ARG A 7 4.40 -5.73 -13.88
N LEU A 8 4.23 -4.80 -12.95
CA LEU A 8 4.49 -3.37 -13.21
C LEU A 8 5.94 -3.13 -13.65
N GLU A 9 6.91 -3.77 -13.01
CA GLU A 9 8.34 -3.72 -13.40
C GLU A 9 8.60 -4.38 -14.76
N GLU A 10 7.97 -5.51 -15.05
CA GLU A 10 8.12 -6.22 -16.33
C GLU A 10 7.66 -5.34 -17.49
N VAL A 11 6.47 -4.74 -17.36
CA VAL A 11 5.91 -3.86 -18.39
C VAL A 11 6.77 -2.62 -18.56
N SER A 12 7.32 -2.04 -17.49
CA SER A 12 8.17 -0.86 -17.62
C SER A 12 9.51 -1.14 -18.31
N ARG A 13 10.09 -2.33 -18.13
CA ARG A 13 11.35 -2.72 -18.80
C ARG A 13 11.19 -2.80 -20.31
N SER A 14 9.98 -3.03 -20.81
CA SER A 14 9.69 -3.02 -22.24
C SER A 14 9.68 -1.62 -22.86
N SER A 15 9.56 -0.55 -22.04
CA SER A 15 9.58 0.84 -22.49
C SER A 15 11.01 1.32 -22.74
N ARG A 16 11.34 1.72 -23.98
CA ARG A 16 12.69 2.18 -24.38
C ARG A 16 12.80 3.69 -24.42
N LYS A 17 13.80 4.20 -23.67
CA LYS A 17 14.51 5.51 -23.72
C LYS A 17 13.67 6.80 -23.74
N GLY A 18 14.07 7.77 -22.92
CA GLY A 18 13.52 9.13 -22.88
C GLY A 18 12.96 9.52 -21.52
N SER A 19 12.35 10.71 -21.43
CA SER A 19 11.76 11.25 -20.19
C SER A 19 10.65 10.38 -19.62
N VAL A 20 9.90 9.68 -20.47
CA VAL A 20 8.82 8.74 -20.10
C VAL A 20 9.37 7.56 -19.31
N ALA A 21 10.50 6.98 -19.73
CA ALA A 21 11.13 5.87 -19.01
C ALA A 21 11.60 6.30 -17.61
N LEU A 22 12.07 7.54 -17.45
CA LEU A 22 12.43 8.09 -16.13
C LEU A 22 11.20 8.28 -15.22
N GLN A 23 10.06 8.71 -15.79
CA GLN A 23 8.81 8.84 -15.06
C GLN A 23 8.27 7.48 -14.61
N MET A 24 8.31 6.46 -15.48
CA MET A 24 7.96 5.08 -15.12
C MET A 24 8.86 4.52 -14.02
N SER A 25 10.18 4.70 -14.12
CA SER A 25 11.11 4.28 -13.06
C SER A 25 10.82 4.98 -11.73
N SER A 26 10.49 6.27 -11.76
CA SER A 26 10.09 7.03 -10.58
C SER A 26 8.79 6.49 -9.98
N LEU A 27 7.79 6.21 -10.82
CA LEU A 27 6.53 5.58 -10.41
C LEU A 27 6.81 4.27 -9.70
N ILE A 28 7.56 3.36 -10.32
CA ILE A 28 7.85 2.04 -9.75
C ILE A 28 8.55 2.16 -8.41
N SER A 29 9.56 3.03 -8.31
CA SER A 29 10.28 3.29 -7.06
C SER A 29 9.32 3.68 -5.94
N GLU A 30 8.38 4.59 -6.22
CA GLU A 30 7.40 5.07 -5.24
C GLU A 30 6.37 4.00 -4.87
N VAL A 31 5.93 3.17 -5.83
CA VAL A 31 5.00 2.06 -5.55
C VAL A 31 5.69 0.93 -4.76
N VAL A 32 6.95 0.60 -5.08
CA VAL A 32 7.74 -0.37 -4.33
C VAL A 32 8.02 0.12 -2.91
N GLU A 33 8.32 1.40 -2.73
CA GLU A 33 8.49 2.00 -1.41
C GLU A 33 7.16 1.98 -0.62
N LEU A 34 6.04 2.25 -1.28
CA LEU A 34 4.71 2.15 -0.68
C LEU A 34 4.42 0.72 -0.20
N ASP A 35 4.70 -0.29 -1.03
CA ASP A 35 4.53 -1.71 -0.70
C ASP A 35 5.40 -2.14 0.48
N ARG A 36 6.69 -1.74 0.49
CA ARG A 36 7.61 -2.02 1.60
C ARG A 36 7.15 -1.36 2.90
N THR A 37 6.69 -0.11 2.83
CA THR A 37 6.18 0.61 4.02
C THR A 37 4.93 -0.07 4.56
N VAL A 38 4.04 -0.55 3.69
CA VAL A 38 2.87 -1.36 4.08
C VAL A 38 3.30 -2.66 4.77
N ASP A 39 4.29 -3.37 4.24
CA ASP A 39 4.80 -4.60 4.86
C ASP A 39 5.41 -4.37 6.25
N GLN A 40 6.02 -3.20 6.47
CA GLN A 40 6.49 -2.80 7.80
C GLN A 40 5.32 -2.49 8.73
N ILE A 41 4.30 -1.76 8.27
CA ILE A 41 3.08 -1.49 9.06
C ILE A 41 2.41 -2.79 9.48
N ALA A 42 2.25 -3.74 8.56
CA ALA A 42 1.68 -5.06 8.85
C ALA A 42 2.42 -5.75 10.01
N ARG A 43 3.77 -5.77 9.95
CA ARG A 43 4.61 -6.34 11.00
C ARG A 43 4.44 -5.63 12.35
N TYR A 44 4.42 -4.30 12.36
CA TYR A 44 4.20 -3.54 13.59
C TYR A 44 2.81 -3.78 14.17
N LEU A 45 1.77 -3.82 13.34
CA LEU A 45 0.39 -4.08 13.79
C LEU A 45 0.27 -5.49 14.40
N GLU A 46 0.80 -6.50 13.71
CA GLU A 46 0.80 -7.90 14.19
C GLU A 46 1.55 -8.03 15.52
N CYS A 47 2.73 -7.42 15.64
CA CYS A 47 3.52 -7.40 16.88
C CYS A 47 2.79 -6.71 18.04
N LEU A 48 2.25 -5.51 17.80
CA LEU A 48 1.54 -4.71 18.81
C LEU A 48 0.23 -5.36 19.26
N ALA A 49 -0.51 -5.97 18.34
CA ALA A 49 -1.74 -6.65 18.68
C ALA A 49 -1.46 -7.94 19.46
N SER A 50 -0.45 -8.73 19.05
CA SER A 50 -0.09 -9.98 19.72
C SER A 50 0.39 -9.76 21.15
N SER A 51 1.16 -8.69 21.43
CA SER A 51 1.65 -8.40 22.77
C SER A 51 0.55 -8.05 23.79
N LYS A 52 -0.61 -7.60 23.31
CA LYS A 52 -1.77 -7.22 24.13
C LYS A 52 -2.96 -8.18 24.03
N GLY A 53 -2.82 -9.29 23.30
CA GLY A 53 -3.94 -10.17 23.00
C GLY A 53 -5.08 -9.49 22.22
N GLY A 54 -4.75 -8.49 21.40
CA GLY A 54 -5.70 -7.68 20.63
C GLY A 54 -6.16 -8.31 19.31
N CYS A 55 -5.90 -9.60 19.11
CA CYS A 55 -6.29 -10.36 17.92
C CYS A 55 -7.45 -11.30 18.24
N THR A 56 -8.44 -11.35 17.36
CA THR A 56 -9.57 -12.28 17.41
C THR A 56 -9.54 -13.16 16.17
N GLU A 57 -9.59 -14.47 16.37
CA GLU A 57 -9.68 -15.46 15.29
C GLU A 57 -11.15 -15.82 15.03
N LEU A 58 -11.57 -15.70 13.77
CA LEU A 58 -12.92 -16.02 13.31
C LEU A 58 -12.82 -16.81 12.00
N ASN A 59 -13.12 -18.11 12.04
CA ASN A 59 -13.18 -18.98 10.85
C ASN A 59 -11.94 -18.90 9.93
N GLY A 60 -10.74 -18.85 10.50
CA GLY A 60 -9.48 -18.74 9.74
C GLY A 60 -9.12 -17.31 9.29
N THR A 61 -9.92 -16.33 9.68
CA THR A 61 -9.58 -14.90 9.58
C THR A 61 -9.11 -14.38 10.94
N SER A 62 -7.95 -13.71 10.94
CA SER A 62 -7.42 -13.02 12.12
C SER A 62 -7.71 -11.54 12.01
N LEU A 63 -8.45 -10.96 12.97
CA LEU A 63 -8.70 -9.52 13.09
C LEU A 63 -7.97 -8.97 14.31
N CYS A 64 -7.02 -8.06 14.08
CA CYS A 64 -6.16 -7.51 15.11
C CYS A 64 -6.32 -5.99 15.23
N SER A 65 -6.38 -5.50 16.46
CA SER A 65 -6.22 -4.09 16.80
C SER A 65 -4.89 -3.91 17.53
N ALA A 66 -4.06 -2.98 17.04
CA ALA A 66 -2.80 -2.65 17.71
C ALA A 66 -3.00 -1.79 18.97
N GLY A 67 -4.22 -1.28 19.22
CA GLY A 67 -4.49 -0.31 20.29
C GLY A 67 -3.67 0.99 20.18
N CYS A 68 -3.07 1.24 19.00
CA CYS A 68 -2.20 2.36 18.70
C CYS A 68 -2.49 2.87 17.28
N GLY A 69 -2.52 4.20 17.12
CA GLY A 69 -2.71 4.84 15.82
C GLY A 69 -4.08 4.60 15.17
N ASP A 70 -5.07 4.10 15.93
CA ASP A 70 -6.40 3.73 15.45
C ASP A 70 -6.36 2.85 14.20
N ALA A 71 -5.39 1.93 14.18
CA ALA A 71 -5.08 1.08 13.04
C ALA A 71 -5.38 -0.37 13.35
N PHE A 72 -5.98 -1.02 12.36
CA PHE A 72 -6.48 -2.37 12.40
C PHE A 72 -5.87 -3.15 11.25
N TYR A 73 -5.75 -4.44 11.49
CA TYR A 73 -5.14 -5.38 10.58
C TYR A 73 -6.03 -6.62 10.51
N MET A 74 -6.21 -7.15 9.30
CA MET A 74 -6.92 -8.41 9.10
C MET A 74 -6.18 -9.29 8.10
N ARG A 75 -5.98 -10.56 8.45
CA ARG A 75 -5.48 -11.59 7.53
C ARG A 75 -6.56 -12.62 7.31
N ASP A 76 -6.93 -12.81 6.05
CA ASP A 76 -7.90 -13.81 5.60
C ASP A 76 -7.24 -14.64 4.48
N GLY A 77 -6.73 -15.82 4.84
CA GLY A 77 -5.87 -16.61 3.96
C GLY A 77 -4.65 -15.81 3.47
N SER A 78 -4.57 -15.56 2.17
CA SER A 78 -3.50 -14.77 1.53
C SER A 78 -3.84 -13.29 1.34
N SER A 79 -5.04 -12.87 1.74
CA SER A 79 -5.47 -11.47 1.74
C SER A 79 -5.05 -10.78 3.04
N LEU A 80 -4.42 -9.63 2.90
CA LEU A 80 -4.07 -8.71 3.97
C LEU A 80 -4.87 -7.41 3.79
N LYS A 81 -5.61 -7.00 4.82
CA LYS A 81 -6.29 -5.71 4.87
C LYS A 81 -5.82 -4.92 6.07
N ILE A 82 -5.52 -3.65 5.87
CA ILE A 82 -5.13 -2.71 6.93
C ILE A 82 -5.99 -1.48 6.79
N TRP A 83 -6.54 -0.97 7.89
CA TRP A 83 -7.22 0.31 7.86
C TRP A 83 -6.89 1.13 9.10
N LYS A 84 -6.72 2.43 8.88
CA LYS A 84 -6.64 3.44 9.93
C LYS A 84 -7.91 4.27 9.90
N VAL A 85 -8.53 4.45 11.06
CA VAL A 85 -9.66 5.35 11.25
C VAL A 85 -9.22 6.69 11.84
N GLY A 86 -10.15 7.67 11.83
CA GLY A 86 -9.92 9.02 12.36
C GLY A 86 -9.11 9.94 11.43
N GLY A 87 -8.30 10.82 12.02
CA GLY A 87 -7.44 11.74 11.27
C GLY A 87 -6.46 10.98 10.36
N ASN A 88 -6.34 11.40 9.10
CA ASN A 88 -5.54 10.70 8.08
C ASN A 88 -5.96 9.25 7.81
N ALA A 89 -7.27 8.99 7.76
CA ALA A 89 -7.82 7.68 7.39
C ALA A 89 -7.19 7.12 6.10
N LEU A 90 -6.86 5.83 6.16
CA LEU A 90 -6.13 5.06 5.16
C LEU A 90 -6.73 3.65 5.12
N SER A 91 -6.81 3.06 3.93
CA SER A 91 -7.13 1.65 3.73
C SER A 91 -6.12 1.04 2.77
N VAL A 92 -5.65 -0.15 3.10
CA VAL A 92 -4.71 -0.94 2.31
C VAL A 92 -5.28 -2.34 2.13
N VAL A 93 -5.19 -2.87 0.92
CA VAL A 93 -5.52 -4.25 0.60
C VAL A 93 -4.36 -4.83 -0.21
N LYS A 94 -3.84 -5.97 0.25
CA LYS A 94 -2.85 -6.78 -0.47
C LYS A 94 -3.41 -8.18 -0.65
N GLU A 95 -3.53 -8.59 -1.88
CA GLU A 95 -3.97 -9.92 -2.29
C GLU A 95 -2.95 -10.48 -3.30
N PRO A 96 -2.90 -11.80 -3.56
CA PRO A 96 -1.92 -12.37 -4.47
C PRO A 96 -1.87 -11.73 -5.87
N GLY A 97 -2.97 -11.14 -6.32
CA GLY A 97 -3.11 -10.48 -7.61
C GLY A 97 -3.44 -8.99 -7.54
N ALA A 98 -3.48 -8.37 -6.36
CA ALA A 98 -3.86 -6.97 -6.23
C ALA A 98 -3.11 -6.25 -5.10
N PHE A 99 -2.78 -5.00 -5.34
CA PHE A 99 -2.24 -4.07 -4.35
C PHE A 99 -3.03 -2.77 -4.42
N LEU A 100 -3.70 -2.41 -3.34
CA LEU A 100 -4.49 -1.18 -3.23
C LEU A 100 -4.09 -0.41 -1.98
N VAL A 101 -3.84 0.88 -2.16
CA VAL A 101 -3.67 1.84 -1.07
C VAL A 101 -4.58 3.02 -1.33
N SER A 102 -5.35 3.44 -0.33
CA SER A 102 -6.38 4.46 -0.52
C SER A 102 -6.63 5.30 0.72
N THR A 103 -7.08 6.52 0.49
CA THR A 103 -7.54 7.51 1.47
C THR A 103 -8.83 8.12 0.95
N LYS A 104 -9.44 9.07 1.66
CA LYS A 104 -10.61 9.80 1.15
C LYS A 104 -10.37 10.47 -0.22
N SER A 105 -9.18 10.99 -0.49
CA SER A 105 -8.92 11.82 -1.69
C SER A 105 -8.01 11.16 -2.72
N PHE A 106 -7.26 10.13 -2.33
CA PHE A 106 -6.28 9.48 -3.19
C PHE A 106 -6.43 7.96 -3.14
N SER A 107 -6.24 7.28 -4.26
CA SER A 107 -6.02 5.84 -4.26
C SER A 107 -5.09 5.43 -5.39
N LEU A 108 -4.39 4.32 -5.19
CA LEU A 108 -3.60 3.64 -6.20
C LEU A 108 -3.86 2.13 -6.05
N GLN A 109 -4.33 1.53 -7.12
CA GLN A 109 -4.57 0.11 -7.27
C GLN A 109 -3.73 -0.40 -8.44
N VAL A 110 -3.02 -1.50 -8.22
CA VAL A 110 -2.30 -2.24 -9.25
C VAL A 110 -2.74 -3.70 -9.12
N ASP A 111 -3.40 -4.20 -10.15
CA ASP A 111 -3.81 -5.59 -10.28
C ASP A 111 -2.85 -6.33 -11.24
N GLN A 112 -3.14 -7.58 -11.61
CA GLN A 112 -2.28 -8.32 -12.55
C GLN A 112 -2.32 -7.79 -13.98
N SER A 113 -3.44 -7.22 -14.40
CA SER A 113 -3.67 -6.77 -15.78
C SER A 113 -4.01 -5.29 -15.88
N SER A 114 -4.37 -4.63 -14.78
CA SER A 114 -4.88 -3.26 -14.79
C SER A 114 -4.34 -2.43 -13.65
N TYR A 115 -4.48 -1.11 -13.79
CA TYR A 115 -4.30 -0.17 -12.71
C TYR A 115 -5.50 0.76 -12.60
N ARG A 116 -5.64 1.35 -11.42
CA ARG A 116 -6.59 2.42 -11.16
C ARG A 116 -5.97 3.41 -10.19
N ALA A 117 -6.06 4.70 -10.49
CA ALA A 117 -5.72 5.74 -9.52
C ALA A 117 -6.82 6.76 -9.41
N ARG A 118 -6.92 7.35 -8.22
CA ARG A 118 -7.84 8.44 -7.94
C ARG A 118 -7.07 9.59 -7.32
N ILE A 119 -7.35 10.80 -7.78
CA ILE A 119 -6.72 12.02 -7.30
C ILE A 119 -7.79 13.11 -7.22
N TRP A 120 -8.13 13.52 -5.99
CA TRP A 120 -9.16 14.54 -5.72
C TRP A 120 -10.52 14.28 -6.39
N GLY A 121 -10.90 13.01 -6.52
CA GLY A 121 -12.18 12.61 -7.13
C GLY A 121 -12.08 12.23 -8.61
N ASN A 122 -11.03 12.66 -9.32
CA ASN A 122 -10.76 12.20 -10.68
C ASN A 122 -10.20 10.79 -10.65
N VAL A 123 -10.73 9.90 -11.48
CA VAL A 123 -10.30 8.51 -11.58
C VAL A 123 -9.68 8.29 -12.95
N ILE A 124 -8.50 7.68 -12.95
CA ILE A 124 -7.88 7.10 -14.14
C ILE A 124 -7.77 5.60 -13.97
N SER A 125 -7.86 4.87 -15.07
CA SER A 125 -7.68 3.42 -15.11
C SER A 125 -7.28 2.99 -16.49
N GLY A 126 -6.48 1.94 -16.57
CA GLY A 126 -6.02 1.37 -17.83
C GLY A 126 -5.50 -0.04 -17.65
N GLN A 127 -5.21 -0.69 -18.77
CA GLN A 127 -4.48 -1.96 -18.77
C GLN A 127 -3.00 -1.70 -18.45
N LEU A 128 -2.33 -2.67 -17.84
CA LEU A 128 -0.89 -2.67 -17.60
C LEU A 128 -0.14 -2.96 -18.89
N GLU A 129 -0.19 -2.00 -19.80
CA GLU A 129 0.55 -1.98 -21.06
C GLU A 129 1.49 -0.78 -21.09
N ALA A 130 2.64 -0.93 -21.75
CA ALA A 130 3.69 0.09 -21.73
C ALA A 130 3.20 1.46 -22.25
N ASP A 131 2.42 1.47 -23.33
CA ASP A 131 1.90 2.72 -23.92
C ASP A 131 0.90 3.41 -23.00
N GLN A 132 0.05 2.64 -22.33
CA GLN A 132 -0.99 3.14 -21.44
C GLN A 132 -0.39 3.66 -20.13
N LEU A 133 0.52 2.89 -19.53
CA LEU A 133 1.30 3.33 -18.38
C LEU A 133 2.15 4.57 -18.69
N SER A 134 2.67 4.70 -19.91
CA SER A 134 3.46 5.87 -20.30
C SER A 134 2.63 7.15 -20.22
N LYS A 135 1.41 7.11 -20.78
CA LYS A 135 0.46 8.22 -20.77
C LYS A 135 0.04 8.60 -19.35
N ASP A 136 -0.21 7.62 -18.50
CA ASP A 136 -0.79 7.84 -17.18
C ASP A 136 0.25 7.91 -16.04
N SER A 137 1.53 7.65 -16.34
CA SER A 137 2.61 7.53 -15.35
C SER A 137 2.71 8.72 -14.41
N GLN A 138 2.51 9.95 -14.89
CA GLN A 138 2.58 11.17 -14.07
C GLN A 138 1.47 11.22 -13.03
N LEU A 139 0.24 10.85 -13.41
CA LEU A 139 -0.90 10.84 -12.51
C LEU A 139 -0.77 9.69 -11.49
N LEU A 140 -0.33 8.52 -11.94
CA LEU A 140 -0.03 7.40 -11.04
C LEU A 140 1.06 7.77 -10.02
N LEU A 141 2.12 8.44 -10.47
CA LEU A 141 3.22 8.91 -9.62
C LEU A 141 2.72 9.94 -8.62
N GLN A 142 1.85 10.86 -9.05
CA GLN A 142 1.23 11.84 -8.16
C GLN A 142 0.38 11.16 -7.09
N ALA A 143 -0.42 10.15 -7.44
CA ALA A 143 -1.19 9.37 -6.48
C ALA A 143 -0.27 8.68 -5.45
N ALA A 144 0.78 8.00 -5.91
CA ALA A 144 1.77 7.35 -5.05
C ALA A 144 2.41 8.33 -4.06
N ARG A 145 2.88 9.49 -4.55
CA ARG A 145 3.50 10.55 -3.72
C ARG A 145 2.56 11.20 -2.72
N LYS A 146 1.24 11.16 -2.94
CA LYS A 146 0.24 11.64 -1.97
C LYS A 146 -0.13 10.58 -0.94
N LEU A 147 0.02 9.31 -1.27
CA LEU A 147 -0.24 8.18 -0.37
C LEU A 147 0.97 7.91 0.53
N LEU A 148 2.18 7.94 -0.01
CA LEU A 148 3.40 7.53 0.70
C LEU A 148 3.62 8.27 2.03
N PRO A 149 3.50 9.61 2.12
CA PRO A 149 3.65 10.29 3.40
C PRO A 149 2.61 9.88 4.45
N LYS A 150 1.40 9.51 4.03
CA LYS A 150 0.33 9.06 4.93
C LYS A 150 0.60 7.66 5.48
N VAL A 151 1.11 6.77 4.63
CA VAL A 151 1.54 5.43 5.03
C VAL A 151 2.75 5.54 5.98
N LYS A 152 3.76 6.37 5.65
CA LYS A 152 4.92 6.61 6.53
C LYS A 152 4.52 7.19 7.89
N ALA A 153 3.60 8.15 7.94
CA ALA A 153 3.11 8.71 9.20
C ALA A 153 2.45 7.65 10.11
N LEU A 154 1.71 6.68 9.54
CA LEU A 154 1.18 5.54 10.30
C LEU A 154 2.31 4.65 10.81
N LEU A 155 3.29 4.32 9.96
CA LEU A 155 4.45 3.52 10.37
C LEU A 155 5.19 4.19 11.54
N ASP A 156 5.46 5.50 11.46
CA ASP A 156 6.13 6.26 12.52
C ASP A 156 5.33 6.20 13.83
N THR A 157 4.01 6.37 13.75
CA THR A 157 3.11 6.28 14.92
C THR A 157 3.19 4.90 15.58
N LEU A 158 3.15 3.83 14.78
CA LEU A 158 3.23 2.46 15.29
C LEU A 158 4.60 2.14 15.86
N SER A 159 5.67 2.58 15.19
CA SER A 159 7.05 2.40 15.66
C SER A 159 7.31 3.13 16.97
N GLN A 160 6.81 4.36 17.12
CA GLN A 160 6.88 5.11 18.38
C GLN A 160 6.08 4.42 19.48
N CYS A 161 4.87 3.93 19.16
CA CYS A 161 4.06 3.17 20.11
C CYS A 161 4.79 1.90 20.59
N ALA A 162 5.35 1.09 19.69
CA ALA A 162 6.11 -0.11 20.05
C ALA A 162 7.30 0.24 20.98
N ARG A 163 8.06 1.28 20.63
CA ARG A 163 9.17 1.78 21.47
C ARG A 163 8.71 2.22 22.85
N SER A 164 7.60 2.95 22.95
CA SER A 164 7.05 3.40 24.24
C SER A 164 6.62 2.24 25.15
N GLN A 165 6.33 1.08 24.56
CA GLN A 165 5.95 -0.15 25.27
C GLN A 165 7.13 -1.10 25.47
N GLY A 166 8.35 -0.71 25.08
CA GLY A 166 9.54 -1.56 25.18
C GLY A 166 9.53 -2.76 24.23
N LEU A 167 8.69 -2.76 23.19
CA LEU A 167 8.56 -3.86 22.25
C LEU A 167 9.57 -3.72 21.10
N LYS A 168 10.19 -4.83 20.72
CA LYS A 168 11.03 -4.95 19.52
C LYS A 168 10.21 -5.57 18.40
N CYS A 169 9.61 -4.70 17.61
CA CYS A 169 9.05 -4.96 16.30
C CYS A 169 9.98 -4.27 15.28
#